data_AF-A0A1I5XI42-F1
#
_entry.id   AF-A0A1I5XI42-F1
#
_cell.length_a   1.000
_cell.length_b   1.000
_cell.length_c   1.000
_cell.angle_alpha   90.00
_cell.angle_beta   90.00
_cell.angle_gamma   90.00
#
_symmetry.space_group_name_H-M   'P 1'
#
loop_
_entity.id
_entity.type
_entity.pdbx_description
1 polymer ?
#
loop_
_entity_poly.entity_id
_entity_poly.type
_entity_poly.pdbx_seq_one_letter_code
_entity_poly.pdbx_strand_id
1 'polypeptide(L)' 'MKNKTRITLGVALYFSLCMFDYILNNTFNWITNFFISLVGMVIAWFVIEFFSNKK' A
#
# COMPACT_ATOMS: atom_id res chain seq x y z
N MET A 1 -6.29 1.60 18.55
CA MET A 1 -5.51 2.50 17.68
C MET A 1 -4.85 1.80 16.48
N LYS A 2 -4.35 0.55 16.60
CA LYS A 2 -3.62 -0.17 15.54
C LYS A 2 -4.33 -0.25 14.18
N ASN A 3 -5.65 -0.46 14.14
CA ASN A 3 -6.39 -0.59 12.86
C ASN A 3 -6.52 0.73 12.09
N LYS A 4 -6.74 1.85 12.79
CA LYS A 4 -6.86 3.17 12.14
C LYS A 4 -5.54 3.55 11.46
N THR A 5 -4.41 3.34 12.14
CA THR A 5 -3.07 3.57 11.58
C THR A 5 -2.80 2.69 10.34
N ARG A 6 -3.23 1.42 10.35
CA ARG A 6 -3.11 0.52 9.19
C ARG A 6 -3.87 1.04 7.98
N ILE A 7 -5.11 1.49 8.18
CA ILE A 7 -5.94 2.05 7.09
C ILE A 7 -5.28 3.33 6.55
N THR A 8 -4.82 4.23 7.43
CA THR A 8 -4.13 5.46 7.01
C THR A 8 -2.86 5.17 6.21
N LEU A 9 -2.07 4.17 6.60
CA LEU A 9 -0.89 3.75 5.85
C LEU A 9 -1.25 3.17 4.48
N GLY A 10 -2.33 2.40 4.38
CA GLY A 10 -2.83 1.89 3.10
C GLY A 10 -3.24 3.01 2.15
N VAL A 11 -3.99 3.99 2.65
CA VAL A 11 -4.41 5.17 1.87
C VAL A 11 -3.19 5.99 1.42
N ALA A 12 -2.19 6.16 2.29
CA ALA A 12 -0.96 6.86 1.93
C ALA A 12 -0.15 6.13 0.85
N LEU A 13 -0.07 4.80 0.93
CA LEU A 13 0.55 3.95 -0.09
C LEU A 13 -0.15 4.06 -1.44
N TYR A 14 -1.49 4.01 -1.43
CA TYR A 14 -2.30 4.20 -2.64
C TYR A 14 -2.05 5.57 -3.29
N PHE A 15 -2.11 6.65 -2.51
CA PHE A 15 -1.85 8.00 -3.03
C PHE A 15 -0.44 8.13 -3.59
N SER A 16 0.55 7.54 -2.92
CA SER A 16 1.94 7.56 -3.40
C SER A 16 2.07 6.85 -4.74
N LEU A 17 1.44 5.67 -4.90
CA LEU A 17 1.44 4.92 -6.16
C LEU A 17 0.77 5.70 -7.30
N CYS A 18 -0.38 6.34 -7.04
CA CYS A 18 -1.04 7.20 -8.03
C CYS A 18 -0.16 8.39 -8.45
N MET A 19 0.57 8.99 -7.51
CA MET A 19 1.51 10.08 -7.83
C MET A 19 2.70 9.59 -8.66
N PHE A 20 3.24 8.40 -8.34
CA PHE A 20 4.31 7.79 -9.13
C PHE A 20 3.86 7.43 -10.55
N ASP A 21 2.66 6.86 -10.69
CA ASP A 21 2.07 6.52 -11.99
C ASP A 21 1.87 7.76 -12.86
N TYR A 22 1.41 8.85 -12.25
CA TYR A 22 1.28 10.14 -12.93
C TYR A 22 2.65 10.71 -13.37
N ILE A 23 3.67 10.66 -12.51
CA ILE A 23 5.00 11.18 -12.86
C ILE A 23 5.66 10.37 -13.98
N LEU A 24 5.52 9.04 -13.95
CA LEU A 24 6.22 8.13 -14.87
C LEU A 24 5.47 7.94 -16.19
N ASN A 25 4.16 7.78 -16.13
CA ASN A 25 3.34 7.40 -17.28
C ASN A 25 2.41 8.54 -17.74
N ASN A 26 2.38 9.68 -17.02
CA ASN A 26 1.47 10.80 -17.27
C ASN A 26 -0.01 10.38 -17.34
N THR A 27 -0.36 9.27 -16.68
CA THR A 27 -1.70 8.71 -16.63
C THR A 27 -2.08 8.41 -15.18
N PHE A 28 -3.38 8.43 -14.90
CA PHE A 28 -3.91 8.03 -13.60
C PHE A 28 -4.69 6.74 -13.75
N ASN A 29 -4.02 5.60 -13.60
CA ASN A 29 -4.72 4.33 -13.59
C ASN A 29 -5.20 3.97 -12.17
N TRP A 30 -6.26 4.66 -11.75
CA TRP A 30 -6.82 4.57 -10.39
C TRP A 30 -7.13 3.12 -9.97
N ILE A 31 -7.68 2.32 -10.88
CA ILE A 31 -8.08 0.93 -10.60
C ILE A 31 -6.84 0.06 -10.37
N THR A 32 -5.87 0.13 -11.28
CA THR A 32 -4.63 -0.65 -11.16
C THR A 32 -3.85 -0.27 -9.91
N ASN A 33 -3.70 1.04 -9.63
CA ASN A 33 -3.01 1.53 -8.44
C ASN A 33 -3.74 1.11 -7.14
N PHE A 34 -5.06 1.03 -7.16
CA PHE A 34 -5.85 0.53 -6.03
C PHE A 34 -5.52 -0.95 -5.74
N PHE A 35 -5.56 -1.81 -6.77
CA PHE A 35 -5.21 -3.22 -6.62
C PHE A 35 -3.77 -3.42 -6.16
N ILE A 36 -2.81 -2.68 -6.74
CA ILE A 36 -1.40 -2.75 -6.33
C ILE A 36 -1.23 -2.35 -4.87
N SER A 37 -1.89 -1.28 -4.42
CA SER A 37 -1.82 -0.83 -3.03
C SER A 37 -2.39 -1.86 -2.05
N LEU A 38 -3.47 -2.54 -2.43
CA LEU A 38 -4.14 -3.56 -1.62
C LEU A 38 -3.25 -4.81 -1.49
N VAL A 39 -2.69 -5.27 -2.62
CA VAL A 39 -1.71 -6.37 -2.63
C VAL A 39 -0.47 -6.01 -1.82
N GLY A 40 0.05 -4.78 -1.98
CA GLY A 40 1.20 -4.29 -1.22
C GLY A 40 0.95 -4.27 0.30
N MET A 41 -0.25 -3.88 0.74
CA MET A 41 -0.63 -3.95 2.14
C MET A 41 -0.66 -5.38 2.68
N VAL A 42 -1.20 -6.34 1.91
CA VAL A 42 -1.26 -7.75 2.31
C VAL A 42 0.15 -8.32 2.46
N ILE A 43 1.03 -8.05 1.49
CA ILE A 43 2.43 -8.49 1.55
C ILE A 43 3.15 -7.86 2.75
N ALA A 44 3.00 -6.55 2.96
CA ALA A 44 3.61 -5.86 4.09
C ALA A 44 3.13 -6.43 5.43
N TRP A 45 1.85 -6.79 5.54
CA TRP A 45 1.31 -7.46 6.71
C TRP A 45 1.93 -8.84 6.91
N PHE A 46 1.97 -9.68 5.87
CA PHE A 46 2.63 -10.99 5.94
C PHE A 46 4.11 -10.89 6.37
N VAL A 47 4.84 -9.91 5.82
CA VAL A 47 6.23 -9.65 6.21
C VAL A 47 6.30 -9.25 7.69
N ILE A 48 5.48 -8.30 8.14
CA ILE A 48 5.46 -7.88 9.54
C ILE A 48 5.14 -9.05 10.47
N GLU A 49 4.15 -9.89 10.14
CA GLU A 49 3.81 -11.07 10.94
C GLU A 49 4.96 -12.08 10.96
N PHE A 50 5.57 -12.38 9.81
CA PHE A 50 6.68 -13.32 9.73
C PHE A 50 7.90 -12.85 10.56
N PHE A 51 8.23 -11.56 10.50
CA PHE A 51 9.32 -10.98 11.30
C PHE A 51 8.96 -10.84 12.78
N SER A 52 7.71 -10.49 13.11
CA SER A 52 7.26 -10.35 14.49
C SER A 52 7.17 -11.69 15.22
N ASN A 53 6.98 -12.80 14.49
CA ASN A 53 6.90 -14.15 15.06
C ASN A 53 8.27 -14.80 15.27
N LYS A 54 9.37 -14.13 14.89
CA LYS A 54 10.75 -14.57 15.13
C LYS A 54 11.38 -13.96 16.40
N LYS A 55 10.62 -13.16 17.15
CA LYS A 55 11.03 -12.53 18.41
C LYS A 55 10.30 -13.19 19.57
#